data_AF-A0A5M9NY03-F1
#
_entry.id   AF-A0A5M9NY03-F1
#
_cell.length_a   1.000
_cell.length_b   1.000
_cell.length_c   1.000
_cell.angle_alpha   90.00
_cell.angle_beta   90.00
_cell.angle_gamma   90.00
#
_symmetry.space_group_name_H-M   'P 1'
#
loop_
_entity.id
_entity.type
_entity.pdbx_description
1 polymer ?
#
loop_
_entity_poly.entity_id
_entity_poly.type
_entity_poly.pdbx_seq_one_letter_code
_entity_poly.pdbx_strand_id
1 'polypeptide(L)'
;MEFLYLQLIDYLVDDIKQLELETIRLRHELSKRLPDYDGLMLRSEIYSGLAGRYEWQEAYAKYVSLYCEGTDPLDNKSYSKQMEQMAHLGYFDE
;
A
#
# COMPACT_ATOMS: atom_id res chain seq x y z
N MET A 1 17.77 -13.21 19.08
CA MET A 1 18.37 -12.59 17.88
C MET A 1 17.35 -12.54 16.75
N GLU A 2 16.70 -13.67 16.43
CA GLU A 2 15.62 -13.75 15.42
C GLU A 2 14.44 -12.79 15.66
N PHE A 3 13.97 -12.66 16.90
CA PHE A 3 12.88 -11.73 17.27
C PHE A 3 13.16 -10.26 16.91
N LEU A 4 14.40 -9.78 17.06
CA LEU A 4 14.76 -8.39 16.74
C LEU A 4 14.73 -8.12 15.23
N TYR A 5 15.12 -9.11 14.42
CA TYR A 5 15.04 -9.00 12.96
C TYR A 5 13.59 -8.97 12.47
N LEU A 6 12.71 -9.72 13.13
CA LEU A 6 11.30 -9.78 12.77
C LEU A 6 10.57 -8.50 13.16
N GLN A 7 10.87 -7.93 14.33
CA GLN A 7 10.40 -6.59 14.69
C GLN A 7 10.87 -5.52 13.69
N LEU A 8 12.11 -5.61 13.21
CA LEU A 8 12.59 -4.72 12.16
C LEU A 8 11.79 -4.91 10.86
N ILE A 9 11.48 -6.14 10.47
CA ILE A 9 10.66 -6.41 9.29
C ILE A 9 9.25 -5.83 9.45
N ASP A 10 8.63 -5.97 10.62
CA ASP A 10 7.32 -5.35 10.91
C ASP A 10 7.36 -3.83 10.71
N TYR A 11 8.38 -3.15 11.26
CA TYR A 11 8.56 -1.71 11.07
C TYR A 11 8.73 -1.34 9.60
N LEU A 12 9.51 -2.10 8.84
CA LEU A 12 9.71 -1.85 7.40
C LEU A 12 8.41 -2.08 6.60
N VAL A 13 7.62 -3.08 6.97
CA VAL A 13 6.31 -3.34 6.35
C VAL A 13 5.35 -2.19 6.64
N ASP A 14 5.30 -1.70 7.87
CA ASP A 14 4.45 -0.57 8.25
C ASP A 14 4.90 0.74 7.56
N ASP A 15 6.21 0.99 7.46
CA ASP A 15 6.76 2.12 6.71
C ASP A 15 6.36 2.06 5.23
N ILE A 16 6.46 0.88 4.60
CA ILE A 16 6.03 0.67 3.21
C ILE A 16 4.53 0.99 3.07
N LYS A 17 3.69 0.48 3.97
CA LYS A 17 2.24 0.72 3.92
C LYS A 17 1.91 2.19 4.06
N GLN A 18 2.58 2.89 4.97
CA GLN A 18 2.40 4.33 5.12
C GLN A 18 2.80 5.09 3.85
N LEU A 19 3.96 4.77 3.26
CA LEU A 19 4.45 5.41 2.04
C LEU A 19 3.53 5.17 0.84
N GLU A 20 2.98 3.96 0.70
CA GLU A 20 1.99 3.64 -0.34
C GLU A 20 0.70 4.45 -0.15
N LEU A 21 0.17 4.55 1.07
CA LEU A 21 -1.02 5.37 1.37
C LEU A 21 -0.79 6.85 1.12
N GLU A 22 0.36 7.39 1.53
CA GLU A 22 0.74 8.78 1.26
C GLU A 22 0.88 9.04 -0.24
N THR A 23 1.47 8.09 -0.98
CA THR A 23 1.59 8.17 -2.45
C THR A 23 0.22 8.22 -3.12
N ILE A 24 -0.70 7.32 -2.74
CA ILE A 24 -2.08 7.30 -3.25
C ILE A 24 -2.77 8.63 -2.95
N ARG A 25 -2.69 9.10 -1.69
CA ARG A 25 -3.30 10.37 -1.27
C ARG A 25 -2.75 11.56 -2.06
N LEU A 26 -1.44 11.65 -2.24
CA LEU A 26 -0.81 12.73 -2.99
C LEU A 26 -1.19 12.70 -4.47
N ARG A 27 -1.22 11.52 -5.10
CA ARG A 27 -1.68 11.35 -6.49
C ARG A 27 -3.15 11.74 -6.65
N HIS A 28 -4.00 11.35 -5.69
CA HIS A 28 -5.40 11.76 -5.67
C HIS A 28 -5.54 13.28 -5.60
N GLU A 29 -4.88 13.93 -4.64
CA GLU A 29 -4.93 15.40 -4.48
C GLU A 29 -4.35 16.15 -5.68
N LEU A 30 -3.26 15.64 -6.27
CA LEU A 30 -2.70 16.21 -7.49
C LEU A 30 -3.68 16.09 -8.66
N SER A 31 -4.39 14.96 -8.79
CA SER A 31 -5.35 14.74 -9.87
C SER A 31 -6.52 15.73 -9.87
N LYS A 32 -6.84 16.34 -8.72
CA LYS A 32 -7.87 17.39 -8.58
C LYS A 32 -7.38 18.76 -9.07
N ARG A 33 -6.07 18.95 -9.19
CA ARG A 33 -5.42 20.21 -9.57
C ARG A 33 -4.92 20.22 -11.02
N LEU A 34 -4.96 19.07 -11.68
CA LEU A 34 -4.55 18.91 -13.07
C LEU A 34 -5.73 19.13 -14.03
N PRO A 35 -5.48 19.49 -15.30
CA PRO A 35 -6.49 19.46 -16.35
C PRO A 35 -7.15 18.08 -16.46
N ASP A 36 -8.42 18.03 -16.90
CA ASP A 36 -9.25 16.82 -16.85
C ASP A 36 -8.58 15.57 -17.42
N TYR A 37 -7.91 15.67 -18.56
CA TYR A 37 -7.22 14.55 -19.19
C TYR A 37 -6.07 14.01 -18.32
N ASP A 38 -5.19 14.89 -17.84
CA ASP A 38 -4.04 14.53 -17.02
C ASP A 38 -4.47 14.02 -15.63
N GLY A 39 -5.52 14.63 -15.06
CA GLY A 39 -6.14 14.19 -13.81
C GLY A 39 -6.77 12.80 -13.93
N LEU A 40 -7.47 12.51 -15.04
CA LEU A 40 -8.02 11.19 -15.32
C LEU A 40 -6.92 10.14 -15.49
N MET A 41 -5.86 10.47 -16.25
CA MET A 41 -4.71 9.58 -16.42
C MET A 41 -4.06 9.26 -15.07
N LEU A 42 -3.81 10.27 -14.24
CA LEU A 42 -3.22 10.07 -12.92
C LEU A 42 -4.10 9.21 -11.99
N ARG A 43 -5.42 9.37 -12.05
CA ARG A 43 -6.37 8.50 -11.30
C ARG A 43 -6.35 7.06 -11.80
N SER A 44 -6.20 6.85 -13.10
CA SER A 44 -6.08 5.49 -13.67
C SER A 44 -4.79 4.77 -13.26
N GLU A 45 -3.74 5.53 -12.97
CA GLU A 45 -2.43 5.04 -12.55
C GLU A 45 -2.19 5.19 -11.03
N ILE A 46 -3.25 5.39 -10.24
CA ILE A 46 -3.10 5.77 -8.83
C ILE A 46 -2.34 4.73 -8.00
N TYR A 47 -2.47 3.45 -8.36
CA TYR A 47 -1.79 2.31 -7.73
C TYR A 47 -0.49 1.89 -8.46
N SER A 48 -0.10 2.59 -9.52
CA SER A 48 1.07 2.22 -10.32
C SER A 48 2.37 2.42 -9.53
N GLY A 49 3.24 1.42 -9.56
CA GLY A 49 4.56 1.48 -8.93
C GLY A 49 4.55 1.48 -7.40
N LEU A 50 3.45 1.03 -6.77
CA LEU A 50 3.46 0.65 -5.35
C LEU A 50 4.36 -0.58 -5.13
N ALA A 51 4.74 -0.85 -3.88
CA ALA A 51 5.67 -1.92 -3.56
C ALA A 51 5.13 -3.29 -4.01
N GLY A 52 6.04 -4.15 -4.47
CA GLY A 52 5.68 -5.50 -4.84
C GLY A 52 5.22 -6.31 -3.63
N ARG A 53 4.37 -7.31 -3.88
CA ARG A 53 4.05 -8.33 -2.88
C ARG A 53 5.15 -9.38 -2.97
N TYR A 54 6.09 -9.35 -2.03
CA TYR A 54 7.33 -10.15 -2.08
C TYR A 54 7.10 -11.65 -1.80
N GLU A 55 5.93 -12.20 -2.13
CA GLU A 55 5.52 -13.59 -1.86
C GLU A 55 6.51 -14.62 -2.43
N TRP A 56 7.18 -14.29 -3.54
CA TRP A 56 8.19 -15.11 -4.19
C TRP A 56 9.54 -15.15 -3.46
N GLN A 57 9.77 -14.26 -2.49
CA GLN A 57 10.99 -14.24 -1.69
C GLN A 57 10.86 -15.19 -0.50
N GLU A 58 11.71 -16.21 -0.45
CA GLU A 58 11.67 -17.24 0.60
C GLU A 58 11.75 -16.66 2.03
N ALA A 59 12.54 -15.59 2.20
CA ALA A 59 12.68 -14.92 3.49
C ALA A 59 11.36 -14.23 3.91
N TYR A 60 10.67 -13.61 2.96
CA TYR A 60 9.37 -12.97 3.20
C TYR A 60 8.29 -14.02 3.45
N ALA A 61 8.24 -15.09 2.65
CA ALA A 61 7.32 -16.20 2.86
C ALA A 61 7.47 -16.85 4.25
N LYS A 62 8.72 -17.01 4.73
CA LYS A 62 8.99 -17.48 6.10
C LYS A 62 8.49 -16.51 7.15
N TYR A 63 8.72 -15.21 6.97
CA TYR A 63 8.20 -14.17 7.88
C TYR A 63 6.65 -14.22 7.96
N VAL A 64 5.96 -14.27 6.83
CA VAL A 64 4.50 -14.36 6.77
C VAL A 64 3.98 -15.63 7.47
N SER A 65 4.59 -16.78 7.18
CA SER A 65 4.17 -18.05 7.78
C SER A 65 4.41 -18.13 9.29
N LEU A 66 5.49 -17.54 9.79
CA LEU A 66 5.90 -17.70 11.19
C LEU A 66 5.31 -16.61 12.10
N TYR A 67 5.10 -15.40 11.57
CA TYR A 67 4.79 -14.21 12.38
C TYR A 67 3.52 -13.46 11.97
N CYS A 68 3.00 -13.67 10.76
CA CYS A 68 1.78 -13.01 10.31
C CYS A 68 0.58 -13.97 10.24
N GLU A 69 0.64 -15.11 10.93
CA GLU A 69 -0.41 -16.15 10.92
C GLU A 69 -0.80 -16.59 9.50
N GLY A 70 0.16 -16.54 8.56
CA GLY A 70 -0.08 -16.87 7.14
C GLY A 70 -0.81 -15.80 6.34
N THR A 71 -1.08 -14.62 6.91
CA THR A 71 -1.70 -13.48 6.23
C THR A 71 -0.63 -12.50 5.77
N ASP A 72 -0.57 -12.19 4.47
CA ASP A 72 0.38 -11.19 3.96
C ASP A 72 0.00 -9.79 4.51
N PRO A 73 0.89 -9.12 5.25
CA PRO A 73 0.60 -7.79 5.78
C PRO A 73 0.54 -6.69 4.70
N LEU A 74 1.08 -6.94 3.51
CA LEU A 74 0.98 -6.09 2.32
C LEU A 74 -0.17 -6.52 1.38
N ASP A 75 -0.71 -7.73 1.52
CA ASP A 75 -1.88 -8.21 0.76
C ASP A 75 -2.99 -8.74 1.69
N ASN A 76 -3.57 -7.82 2.48
CA ASN A 76 -4.74 -8.12 3.30
C ASN A 76 -5.88 -7.13 3.06
N LYS A 77 -7.10 -7.62 3.31
CA LYS A 77 -8.35 -6.87 3.08
C LYS A 77 -8.42 -5.54 3.80
N SER A 78 -7.88 -5.43 5.00
CA SER A 78 -7.92 -4.18 5.77
C SER A 78 -7.07 -3.11 5.10
N TYR A 79 -5.87 -3.49 4.67
CA TYR A 79 -4.97 -2.60 3.98
C TYR A 79 -5.48 -2.22 2.58
N SER A 80 -5.99 -3.18 1.81
CA SER A 80 -6.62 -2.90 0.51
C SER A 80 -7.79 -1.92 0.63
N LYS A 81 -8.62 -2.06 1.67
CA LYS A 81 -9.71 -1.12 1.93
C LYS A 81 -9.21 0.30 2.25
N GLN A 82 -8.09 0.43 2.97
CA GLN A 82 -7.50 1.74 3.24
C GLN A 82 -6.96 2.40 1.96
N MET A 83 -6.30 1.62 1.11
CA MET A 83 -5.84 2.10 -0.20
C MET A 83 -7.01 2.57 -1.07
N GLU A 84 -8.10 1.79 -1.14
CA GLU A 84 -9.33 2.17 -1.85
C GLU A 84 -9.92 3.46 -1.29
N GLN A 85 -10.05 3.57 0.03
CA GLN A 85 -10.56 4.78 0.68
C GLN A 85 -9.73 6.00 0.29
N MET A 86 -8.39 5.91 0.36
CA MET A 86 -7.49 7.01 0.02
C MET A 86 -7.56 7.39 -1.47
N ALA A 87 -7.71 6.41 -2.35
CA ALA A 87 -7.85 6.64 -3.79
C ALA A 87 -9.19 7.30 -4.16
N HIS A 88 -10.22 7.05 -3.36
CA HIS A 88 -11.60 7.47 -3.61
C HIS A 88 -12.15 8.50 -2.62
N LEU A 89 -11.28 9.17 -1.84
CA LEU A 89 -11.62 10.21 -0.84
C LEU A 89 -12.43 11.42 -1.38
N GLY A 90 -12.90 11.39 -2.63
CA GLY A 90 -13.79 12.39 -3.23
C GLY A 90 -15.00 11.84 -4.01
N TYR A 91 -15.33 10.54 -3.92
CA TYR A 91 -16.51 9.95 -4.62
C TYR A 91 -17.77 9.82 -3.74
N PHE A 92 -17.70 10.19 -2.46
CA PHE A 92 -18.83 10.12 -1.53
C PHE A 92 -19.43 11.48 -1.16
N ASP A 93 -18.90 12.57 -1.72
CA ASP A 93 -19.33 13.96 -1.45
C ASP A 93 -19.83 14.68 -2.73
N GLU A 94 -20.57 13.99 -3.60
CA GLU A 94 -21.41 14.60 -4.66
C GLU A 94 -22.82 13.99 -4.68
#